data_AF-A0A183B919-F1
#
_entry.id   AF-A0A183B919-F1
#
_cell.length_a   1.000
_cell.length_b   1.000
_cell.length_c   1.000
_cell.angle_alpha   90.00
_cell.angle_beta   90.00
_cell.angle_gamma   90.00
#
_symmetry.space_group_name_H-M   'P 1'
#
loop_
_entity.id
_entity.type
_entity.pdbx_description
1 polymer ?
#
loop_
_entity_poly.entity_id
_entity_poly.type
_entity_poly.pdbx_seq_one_letter_code
_entity_poly.pdbx_strand_id
1 'polypeptide(L)'
;MRSRPNQRQFAVVSALSILIIFLTYVATGVFGYLSFGSHVSADVLLDYPPRAEVVAGLALLAIKTYTTYPIMHVCGQSATETILRYFLRWSDARWARWERLWRYSSACLWFGISLVFALFVPDIGLVIGLLGGLAVLFILLFPGTLTFFIEEFFLPLSDL
;
A
#
# COMPACT_ATOMS: atom_id res chain seq x y z
N MET A 1 -9.70 21.63 -23.21
CA MET A 1 -10.74 21.86 -22.18
C MET A 1 -10.97 20.56 -21.41
N ARG A 2 -10.45 20.44 -20.19
CA ARG A 2 -10.72 19.28 -19.30
C ARG A 2 -12.14 19.46 -18.75
N SER A 3 -13.07 18.62 -19.20
CA SER A 3 -14.42 18.55 -18.62
C SER A 3 -14.29 18.31 -17.11
N ARG A 4 -14.98 19.11 -16.28
CA ARG A 4 -14.91 18.99 -14.81
C ARG A 4 -15.34 17.57 -14.43
N PRO A 5 -14.54 16.82 -13.63
CA PRO A 5 -14.97 15.50 -13.20
C PRO A 5 -16.26 15.66 -12.40
N ASN A 6 -17.32 15.03 -12.89
CA ASN A 6 -18.60 15.01 -12.20
C ASN A 6 -18.40 14.20 -10.92
N GLN A 7 -18.40 14.88 -9.77
CA GLN A 7 -18.11 14.29 -8.46
C GLN A 7 -19.01 13.08 -8.17
N ARG A 8 -20.27 13.14 -8.62
CA ARG A 8 -21.22 12.02 -8.52
C ARG A 8 -20.77 10.81 -9.34
N GLN A 9 -20.27 11.02 -10.56
CA GLN A 9 -19.76 9.93 -11.39
C GLN A 9 -18.50 9.32 -10.79
N PHE A 10 -17.58 10.13 -10.27
CA PHE A 10 -16.37 9.63 -9.61
C PHE A 10 -16.72 8.79 -8.36
N ALA A 11 -17.67 9.26 -7.54
CA ALA A 11 -18.14 8.54 -6.37
C ALA A 11 -18.80 7.20 -6.75
N VAL A 12 -19.68 7.20 -7.76
CA VAL A 12 -20.35 5.99 -8.23
C VAL A 12 -19.35 4.97 -8.79
N VAL A 13 -18.40 5.41 -9.63
CA VAL A 13 -17.38 4.51 -10.19
C VAL A 13 -16.48 3.93 -9.10
N SER A 14 -16.09 4.74 -8.11
CA SER A 14 -15.28 4.29 -6.98
C SER A 14 -16.04 3.29 -6.11
N ALA A 15 -17.30 3.57 -5.80
CA ALA A 15 -18.16 2.67 -5.01
C ALA A 15 -18.39 1.34 -5.73
N LEU A 16 -18.65 1.36 -7.04
CA LEU A 16 -18.79 0.14 -7.84
C LEU A 16 -17.47 -0.67 -7.89
N SER A 17 -16.32 0.00 -8.03
CA SER A 17 -15.02 -0.67 -8.03
C SER A 17 -14.74 -1.35 -6.69
N ILE A 18 -14.99 -0.65 -5.58
CA ILE A 18 -14.83 -1.20 -4.22
C ILE A 18 -15.77 -2.39 -4.02
N LEU A 19 -17.03 -2.29 -4.48
CA LEU A 19 -18.00 -3.39 -4.38
C LEU A 19 -17.54 -4.63 -5.16
N ILE A 20 -17.04 -4.47 -6.39
CA ILE A 20 -16.54 -5.57 -7.21
C ILE A 20 -15.32 -6.23 -6.53
N ILE A 21 -14.38 -5.43 -6.03
CA ILE A 21 -13.19 -5.92 -5.32
C ILE A 21 -13.61 -6.68 -4.05
N PHE A 22 -14.56 -6.14 -3.29
CA PHE A 22 -15.09 -6.77 -2.09
C PHE A 22 -15.72 -8.13 -2.39
N LEU A 23 -16.61 -8.21 -3.39
CA LEU A 23 -17.23 -9.47 -3.80
C LEU A 23 -16.20 -10.49 -4.26
N THR A 24 -15.18 -10.04 -5.00
CA THR A 24 -14.08 -10.92 -5.46
C THR A 24 -13.30 -11.47 -4.28
N TYR A 25 -12.93 -10.62 -3.30
CA TYR A 25 -12.21 -11.08 -2.11
C TYR A 25 -13.04 -12.05 -1.25
N VAL A 26 -14.33 -11.77 -1.06
CA VAL A 26 -15.24 -12.67 -0.33
C VAL A 26 -15.34 -14.00 -1.06
N ALA A 27 -15.53 -14.00 -2.38
CA ALA A 27 -15.58 -15.22 -3.18
C ALA A 27 -14.29 -16.04 -3.05
N THR A 28 -13.12 -15.41 -3.21
CA THR A 28 -11.82 -16.08 -3.03
C THR A 28 -11.66 -16.65 -1.62
N GLY A 29 -12.09 -15.93 -0.58
CA GLY A 29 -12.06 -16.41 0.80
C GLY A 29 -12.98 -17.61 1.05
N VAL A 30 -14.21 -17.57 0.54
CA VAL A 30 -15.17 -18.68 0.68
C VAL A 30 -14.69 -19.92 -0.07
N PHE A 31 -14.25 -19.79 -1.32
CA PHE A 31 -13.72 -20.92 -2.08
C PHE A 31 -12.42 -21.47 -1.45
N GLY A 32 -11.52 -20.61 -0.97
CA GLY A 32 -10.32 -21.03 -0.24
C GLY A 32 -10.65 -21.84 1.02
N TYR A 33 -11.63 -21.39 1.80
CA TYR A 33 -12.11 -22.11 2.99
C TYR A 33 -12.78 -23.44 2.64
N LEU A 34 -13.59 -23.49 1.58
CA LEU A 34 -14.24 -24.75 1.13
C LEU A 34 -13.24 -25.79 0.63
N SER A 35 -12.10 -25.37 0.06
CA SER A 35 -11.07 -26.29 -0.46
C SER A 35 -10.21 -26.96 0.62
N PHE A 36 -9.90 -26.27 1.71
CA PHE A 36 -9.01 -26.78 2.78
C PHE A 36 -9.68 -26.96 4.14
N GLY A 37 -10.93 -26.48 4.30
CA GLY A 37 -11.66 -26.52 5.55
C GLY A 37 -10.98 -25.68 6.63
N SER A 38 -10.90 -26.25 7.85
CA SER A 38 -10.36 -25.56 9.04
C SER A 38 -8.83 -25.49 9.09
N HIS A 39 -8.11 -26.12 8.16
CA HIS A 39 -6.64 -26.15 8.11
C HIS A 39 -6.09 -25.24 7.00
N VAL A 40 -6.61 -24.02 6.86
CA VAL A 40 -6.10 -23.07 5.87
C VAL A 40 -4.91 -22.29 6.45
N SER A 41 -3.77 -22.35 5.77
CA SER A 41 -2.60 -21.53 6.10
C SER A 41 -2.82 -20.07 5.67
N ALA A 42 -2.09 -19.12 6.28
CA ALA A 42 -2.15 -17.71 5.89
C ALA A 42 -1.78 -17.49 4.41
N ASP A 43 -0.97 -18.39 3.85
CA ASP A 43 -0.74 -18.52 2.42
C ASP A 43 -1.46 -19.76 1.88
N VAL A 44 -2.65 -19.55 1.31
CA VAL A 44 -3.49 -20.60 0.75
C VAL A 44 -2.84 -21.34 -0.43
N LEU A 45 -1.85 -20.73 -1.10
CA LEU A 45 -1.19 -21.35 -2.25
C LEU A 45 -0.18 -22.43 -1.85
N LEU A 46 0.34 -22.40 -0.61
CA LEU A 46 1.25 -23.42 -0.09
C LEU A 46 0.55 -24.74 0.19
N ASP A 47 -0.75 -24.70 0.51
CA ASP A 47 -1.52 -25.89 0.86
C ASP A 47 -1.98 -26.67 -0.40
N TYR A 48 -1.91 -26.07 -1.60
CA TYR A 48 -2.30 -26.73 -2.84
C TYR A 48 -1.21 -27.70 -3.34
N PRO A 49 -1.58 -28.90 -3.83
CA PRO A 49 -0.62 -29.79 -4.49
C PRO A 49 -0.07 -29.13 -5.76
N PRO A 50 1.20 -29.40 -6.15
CA PRO A 50 1.88 -28.77 -7.28
C PRO A 50 1.32 -29.26 -8.63
N ARG A 51 0.09 -28.85 -8.94
CA ARG A 51 -0.56 -29.06 -10.23
C ARG A 51 -0.20 -27.93 -11.18
N ALA A 52 -0.19 -28.21 -12.48
CA ALA A 52 0.22 -27.24 -13.51
C ALA A 52 -0.56 -25.91 -13.43
N GLU A 53 -1.85 -25.96 -13.09
CA GLU A 53 -2.72 -24.78 -12.95
C GLU A 53 -2.33 -23.89 -11.76
N VAL A 54 -2.03 -24.49 -10.60
CA VAL A 54 -1.62 -23.76 -9.39
C VAL A 54 -0.25 -23.13 -9.59
N VAL A 55 0.68 -23.86 -10.21
CA VAL A 55 2.02 -23.35 -10.55
C VAL A 55 1.92 -22.19 -11.55
N ALA A 56 1.03 -22.27 -12.53
CA ALA A 56 0.77 -21.16 -13.45
C ALA A 56 0.21 -19.92 -12.72
N GLY A 57 -0.72 -20.12 -11.77
CA GLY A 57 -1.24 -19.05 -10.92
C GLY A 57 -0.16 -18.39 -10.06
N LEU A 58 0.71 -19.19 -9.44
CA LEU A 58 1.86 -18.71 -8.67
C LEU A 58 2.85 -17.93 -9.54
N ALA A 59 3.11 -18.40 -10.77
CA ALA A 59 3.97 -17.70 -11.72
C ALA A 59 3.38 -16.32 -12.10
N LEU A 60 2.08 -16.25 -12.37
CA LEU A 60 1.39 -14.98 -12.65
C LEU A 60 1.44 -14.03 -11.44
N LEU A 61 1.26 -14.55 -10.22
CA LEU A 61 1.39 -13.77 -9.00
C LEU A 61 2.83 -13.24 -8.82
N ALA A 62 3.84 -14.06 -9.09
CA ALA A 62 5.24 -13.65 -9.04
C ALA A 62 5.55 -12.55 -10.07
N ILE A 63 5.07 -12.68 -11.31
CA ILE A 63 5.24 -11.67 -12.36
C ILE A 63 4.56 -10.35 -11.97
N LYS A 64 3.34 -10.41 -11.42
CA LYS A 64 2.62 -9.22 -10.91
C LYS A 64 3.43 -8.52 -9.82
N THR A 65 3.92 -9.28 -8.83
CA THR A 65 4.69 -8.74 -7.71
C THR A 65 6.00 -8.11 -8.18
N TYR A 66 6.71 -8.78 -9.09
CA TYR A 66 7.94 -8.25 -9.70
C TYR A 66 7.69 -6.93 -10.43
N THR A 67 6.57 -6.82 -11.17
CA THR A 67 6.22 -5.62 -11.92
C THR A 67 5.77 -4.46 -11.01
N THR A 68 5.13 -4.77 -9.88
CA THR A 68 4.63 -3.77 -8.94
C THR A 68 5.72 -3.25 -7.98
N TYR A 69 6.74 -4.07 -7.71
CA TYR A 69 7.88 -3.71 -6.86
C TYR A 69 8.60 -2.39 -7.25
N PRO A 70 8.99 -2.15 -8.53
CA PRO A 70 9.64 -0.90 -8.91
C PRO A 70 8.72 0.32 -8.75
N ILE A 71 7.41 0.16 -8.97
CA ILE A 71 6.43 1.25 -8.82
C ILE A 71 6.39 1.68 -7.34
N MET A 72 6.29 0.73 -6.42
CA MET A 72 6.28 1.02 -4.98
C MET A 72 7.61 1.62 -4.51
N HIS A 73 8.73 1.11 -5.01
CA HIS A 73 10.05 1.64 -4.66
C HIS A 73 10.22 3.12 -5.04
N VAL A 74 9.76 3.52 -6.23
CA VAL A 74 9.85 4.93 -6.67
C VAL A 74 8.99 5.85 -5.78
N CYS A 75 7.80 5.40 -5.38
CA CYS A 75 6.94 6.14 -4.46
C CYS A 75 7.57 6.26 -3.05
N GLY A 76 8.19 5.19 -2.55
CA GLY A 76 8.90 5.24 -1.26
C GLY A 76 10.09 6.18 -1.29
N GLN A 77 10.84 6.17 -2.38
CA GLN A 77 11.99 7.05 -2.58
C GLN A 77 11.58 8.53 -2.59
N SER A 78 10.54 8.90 -3.34
CA SER A 78 10.09 10.29 -3.44
C SER A 78 9.52 10.82 -2.12
N ALA A 79 8.80 9.98 -1.36
CA ALA A 79 8.33 10.33 -0.03
C ALA A 79 9.48 10.58 0.95
N THR A 80 10.47 9.68 0.96
CA THR A 80 11.63 9.81 1.87
C THR A 80 12.49 11.02 1.53
N GLU A 81 12.68 11.29 0.23
CA GLU A 81 13.35 12.49 -0.24
C GLU A 81 12.66 13.77 0.24
N THR A 82 11.33 13.83 0.13
CA THR A 82 10.55 15.01 0.54
C THR A 82 10.70 15.26 2.05
N ILE A 83 10.61 14.21 2.85
CA ILE A 83 10.78 14.28 4.32
C ILE A 83 12.21 14.73 4.66
N LEU A 84 13.22 14.15 4.02
CA LEU A 84 14.62 14.47 4.29
C LEU A 84 14.95 15.92 3.93
N ARG A 85 14.49 16.41 2.77
CA ARG A 85 14.66 17.82 2.35
C ARG A 85 13.99 18.78 3.34
N TYR A 86 12.81 18.44 3.84
CA TYR A 86 12.11 19.23 4.86
C TYR A 86 12.92 19.32 6.17
N PHE A 87 13.41 18.19 6.68
CA PHE A 87 14.17 18.16 7.94
C PHE A 87 15.55 18.84 7.85
N LEU A 88 16.30 18.59 6.77
CA LEU A 88 17.68 19.10 6.65
C LEU A 88 17.80 20.51 6.05
N ARG A 89 16.69 21.13 5.60
CA ARG A 89 16.64 22.47 4.98
C ARG A 89 17.76 22.68 3.94
N TRP A 90 18.08 21.64 3.17
CA TRP A 90 19.22 21.67 2.26
C TRP A 90 18.99 22.62 1.08
N SER A 91 20.01 23.40 0.75
CA SER A 91 20.04 24.25 -0.45
C SER A 91 20.11 23.40 -1.72
N ASP A 92 19.37 23.79 -2.76
CA ASP A 92 19.23 23.05 -4.03
C ASP A 92 20.56 22.69 -4.70
N ALA A 93 21.57 23.55 -4.58
CA ALA A 93 22.90 23.30 -5.15
C ALA A 93 23.63 22.11 -4.49
N ARG A 94 23.39 21.87 -3.19
CA ARG A 94 23.99 20.76 -2.45
C ARG A 94 23.25 19.45 -2.70
N TRP A 95 21.94 19.54 -2.93
CA TRP A 95 21.10 18.39 -3.23
C TRP A 95 21.45 17.73 -4.56
N ALA A 96 21.70 18.49 -5.63
CA ALA A 96 22.01 17.93 -6.96
C ALA A 96 23.19 16.93 -6.97
N ARG A 97 24.19 17.12 -6.09
CA ARG A 97 25.33 16.21 -5.93
C ARG A 97 24.99 14.97 -5.09
N TRP A 98 24.13 15.15 -4.09
CA TRP A 98 23.69 14.07 -3.19
C TRP A 98 22.55 13.25 -3.76
N GLU A 99 21.81 13.77 -4.73
CA GLU A 99 20.66 13.12 -5.33
C GLU A 99 21.05 11.74 -5.85
N ARG A 100 22.08 11.64 -6.70
CA ARG A 100 22.52 10.36 -7.28
C ARG A 100 22.93 9.34 -6.20
N LEU A 101 23.67 9.78 -5.17
CA LEU A 101 24.04 8.91 -4.04
C LEU A 101 22.82 8.48 -3.22
N TRP A 102 21.87 9.39 -3.00
CA TRP A 102 20.62 9.15 -2.29
C TRP A 102 19.78 8.10 -3.00
N ARG A 103 19.66 8.15 -4.34
CA ARG A 103 18.90 7.15 -5.11
C ARG A 103 19.51 5.75 -4.96
N TYR A 104 20.83 5.63 -4.99
CA TYR A 104 21.50 4.35 -4.82
C TYR A 104 21.41 3.86 -3.37
N SER A 105 21.64 4.73 -2.37
CA SER A 105 21.54 4.36 -0.97
C SER A 105 20.11 3.98 -0.57
N SER A 106 19.10 4.70 -1.06
CA SER A 106 17.70 4.39 -0.78
C SER A 106 17.30 3.03 -1.38
N ALA A 107 17.77 2.71 -2.59
CA ALA A 107 17.50 1.43 -3.21
C ALA A 107 18.20 0.26 -2.49
N CYS A 108 19.47 0.43 -2.12
CA CYS A 108 20.19 -0.57 -1.33
C CYS A 108 19.56 -0.76 0.05
N LEU A 109 19.16 0.31 0.72
CA LEU A 109 18.50 0.25 2.02
C LEU A 109 17.13 -0.42 1.90
N TRP A 110 16.33 -0.06 0.89
CA TRP A 110 15.01 -0.64 0.66
C TRP A 110 15.09 -2.14 0.36
N PHE A 111 16.04 -2.54 -0.49
CA PHE A 111 16.31 -3.95 -0.78
C PHE A 111 16.81 -4.69 0.47
N GLY A 112 17.73 -4.09 1.22
CA GLY A 112 18.26 -4.67 2.46
C GLY A 112 17.18 -4.88 3.50
N ILE A 113 16.31 -3.90 3.73
CA ILE A 113 15.16 -4.01 4.63
C ILE A 113 14.23 -5.12 4.15
N SER A 114 13.89 -5.15 2.86
CA SER A 114 13.04 -6.19 2.27
C SER A 114 13.62 -7.60 2.49
N LEU A 115 14.94 -7.75 2.31
CA LEU A 115 15.65 -9.02 2.50
C LEU A 115 15.65 -9.45 3.97
N VAL A 116 15.92 -8.53 4.88
CA VAL A 116 15.86 -8.78 6.34
C VAL A 116 14.46 -9.22 6.73
N PHE A 117 13.41 -8.52 6.29
CA PHE A 117 12.03 -8.91 6.56
C PHE A 117 11.71 -10.30 6.02
N ALA A 118 12.17 -10.64 4.80
CA ALA A 118 11.97 -11.97 4.22
C ALA A 118 12.68 -13.09 5.00
N LEU A 119 13.82 -12.80 5.65
CA LEU A 119 14.58 -13.78 6.44
C LEU A 119 14.01 -13.96 7.85
N PHE A 120 13.53 -12.89 8.48
CA PHE A 120 13.07 -12.92 9.87
C PHE A 120 11.57 -13.20 10.03
N VAL A 121 10.75 -12.95 9.01
CA VAL A 121 9.29 -13.10 9.12
C VAL A 121 8.77 -14.16 8.14
N PRO A 122 8.68 -15.43 8.58
CA PRO A 122 8.08 -16.50 7.78
C PRO A 122 6.55 -16.39 7.70
N ASP A 123 5.91 -15.63 8.60
CA ASP A 123 4.45 -15.50 8.66
C ASP A 123 3.93 -14.25 7.95
N ILE A 124 3.48 -14.44 6.70
CA ILE A 124 2.90 -13.37 5.86
C ILE A 124 1.66 -12.74 6.53
N GLY A 125 0.86 -13.53 7.25
CA GLY A 125 -0.35 -13.05 7.94
C GLY A 125 -0.08 -11.99 9.01
N LEU A 126 1.01 -12.14 9.77
CA LEU A 126 1.40 -11.16 10.79
C LEU A 126 1.82 -9.83 10.16
N VAL A 127 2.58 -9.90 9.06
CA VAL A 127 3.02 -8.70 8.31
C VAL A 127 1.82 -7.96 7.75
N ILE A 128 0.89 -8.67 7.09
CA ILE A 128 -0.33 -8.07 6.53
C ILE A 128 -1.17 -7.44 7.65
N GLY A 129 -1.35 -8.12 8.78
CA GLY A 129 -2.11 -7.60 9.92
C GLY A 129 -1.52 -6.32 10.50
N LEU A 130 -0.20 -6.28 10.73
CA LEU A 130 0.49 -5.09 11.24
C LEU A 130 0.46 -3.93 10.25
N LEU A 131 0.77 -4.18 8.97
CA LEU A 131 0.73 -3.15 7.93
C LEU A 131 -0.68 -2.62 7.72
N GLY A 132 -1.68 -3.49 7.74
CA GLY A 132 -3.09 -3.12 7.65
C GLY A 132 -3.55 -2.28 8.83
N GLY A 133 -3.20 -2.68 10.07
CA GLY A 133 -3.54 -1.92 11.27
C GLY A 133 -2.92 -0.53 11.29
N LEU A 134 -1.64 -0.42 10.92
CA LEU A 134 -0.93 0.85 10.81
C LEU A 134 -1.53 1.73 9.69
N ALA A 135 -1.90 1.15 8.54
CA ALA A 135 -2.56 1.87 7.46
C ALA A 135 -3.94 2.41 7.87
N VAL A 136 -4.75 1.60 8.56
CA VAL A 136 -6.07 2.03 9.07
C VAL A 136 -5.92 3.16 10.09
N LEU A 137 -4.93 3.06 10.99
CA LEU A 137 -4.63 4.13 11.94
C LEU A 137 -4.32 5.45 11.22
N PHE A 138 -3.48 5.43 10.18
CA PHE A 138 -3.18 6.65 9.40
C PHE A 138 -4.38 7.16 8.60
N ILE A 139 -5.09 6.28 7.89
CA ILE A 139 -6.23 6.67 7.04
C ILE A 139 -7.39 7.24 7.86
N LEU A 140 -7.59 6.80 9.11
CA LEU A 140 -8.64 7.34 9.97
C LEU A 140 -8.18 8.58 10.76
N LEU A 141 -6.92 8.62 11.21
CA LEU A 141 -6.39 9.75 12.00
C LEU A 141 -6.29 11.04 11.19
N PHE A 142 -5.81 10.98 9.94
CA PHE A 142 -5.67 12.18 9.11
C PHE A 142 -7.01 12.90 8.83
N PRO A 143 -8.06 12.26 8.29
CA PRO A 143 -9.34 12.93 8.10
C PRO A 143 -10.01 13.29 9.43
N GLY A 144 -9.90 12.45 10.47
CA GLY A 144 -10.48 12.73 11.78
C GLY A 144 -9.93 14.00 12.43
N THR A 145 -8.60 14.16 12.42
CA THR A 145 -7.93 15.36 12.96
C THR A 145 -8.22 16.61 12.13
N LEU A 146 -8.31 16.49 10.81
CA LEU A 146 -8.65 17.61 9.92
C LEU A 146 -10.09 18.09 10.12
N THR A 147 -11.06 17.17 10.24
CA THR A 147 -12.45 17.54 10.51
C THR A 147 -12.58 18.21 11.88
N PHE A 148 -11.93 17.67 12.92
CA PHE A 148 -11.94 18.28 14.25
C PHE A 148 -11.31 19.69 14.26
N PHE A 149 -10.17 19.87 13.57
CA PHE A 149 -9.52 21.18 13.47
C PHE A 149 -10.38 22.21 12.73
N ILE A 150 -11.09 21.79 11.68
CA ILE A 150 -12.03 22.67 10.96
C ILE A 150 -13.21 23.06 11.85
N GLU A 151 -13.77 22.12 12.63
CA GLU A 151 -14.86 22.43 13.55
C GLU A 151 -14.47 23.38 14.67
N GLU A 152 -13.31 23.19 15.31
CA GLU A 152 -12.89 24.09 16.39
C GLU A 152 -12.40 25.46 15.91
N PHE A 153 -11.73 25.54 14.75
CA PHE A 153 -11.07 26.78 14.33
C PHE A 153 -11.87 27.60 13.31
N PHE A 154 -12.67 26.96 12.44
CA PHE A 154 -13.33 27.64 11.31
C PHE A 154 -14.81 27.94 11.54
N LEU A 155 -15.55 27.05 12.22
CA LEU A 155 -16.98 27.25 12.53
C LEU A 155 -17.27 28.45 13.46
N PRO A 156 -16.51 28.75 14.53
CA PRO A 156 -16.77 29.93 15.36
C PRO A 156 -16.46 31.26 14.65
N LEU A 157 -15.81 31.24 13.48
CA LEU A 157 -15.49 32.44 12.70
C LEU A 157 -16.51 32.72 11.58
N SER A 158 -17.36 31.74 11.24
CA SER A 158 -18.46 31.93 10.28
C SER A 158 -19.76 32.42 10.91
N ASP A 159 -19.87 32.32 12.24
CA ASP A 159 -21.02 32.80 13.03
C ASP A 159 -20.83 34.24 13.56
N LEU A 160 -19.75 34.94 13.14
CA LEU A 160 -19.44 36.34 13.46
C LEU A 160 -19.53 37.23 12.20
#